data_AF-A0A7S0J8P6-F1
#
_entry.id   AF-A0A7S0J8P6-F1
#
_cell.length_a   1.000
_cell.length_b   1.000
_cell.length_c   1.000
_cell.angle_alpha   90.00
_cell.angle_beta   90.00
_cell.angle_gamma   90.00
#
_symmetry.space_group_name_H-M   'P 1'
#
loop_
_entity.id
_entity.type
_entity.pdbx_description
1 polymer ?
#
loop_
_entity_poly.entity_id
_entity_poly.type
_entity_poly.pdbx_seq_one_letter_code
_entity_poly.pdbx_strand_id
1 'polypeptide(L)'
;GAVLWSEVRAGERCGAGADCLVPAGETWVLDADMTVRTLTIEGELRWATEMDGLRLTAGYVLVLAGGKLQVGSDAAPMERRATVHVTAGASHPVLGERFLGGLAANGLSPTIELHGRKLQRTWSLLASNAHAGASSVQLQHAPAAMGWRVGDRLGIASTTWQAPSSTHTITSLDEASMRVTIEPPLAHAAAGGTQLVAGHSVPIAAEVVNLARSVLITGDDFEGHVGLHTIMAGGVMRAQYTRVERCGQRMRAGRYCLHFHYVGHCPECLFRGNAVEDSHQGGITIHGSHDPRQC
;
A
#
# COMPACT_ATOMS: atom_id res chain seq x y z
N GLY A 1 -10.53 14.14 -24.83
CA GLY A 1 -10.16 12.71 -24.87
C GLY A 1 -9.02 12.49 -23.90
N ALA A 2 -8.74 11.25 -23.49
CA ALA A 2 -7.58 10.97 -22.66
C ALA A 2 -6.28 11.11 -23.48
N VAL A 3 -5.22 11.64 -22.88
CA VAL A 3 -3.91 11.85 -23.51
C VAL A 3 -2.90 10.92 -22.85
N LEU A 4 -2.02 10.31 -23.63
CA LEU A 4 -0.98 9.44 -23.06
C LEU A 4 0.14 10.27 -22.44
N TRP A 5 0.67 9.84 -21.30
CA TRP A 5 1.80 10.51 -20.66
C TRP A 5 3.02 10.55 -21.59
N SER A 6 3.27 9.48 -22.36
CA SER A 6 4.33 9.43 -23.36
C SER A 6 4.23 10.57 -24.39
N GLU A 7 3.01 10.95 -24.81
CA GLU A 7 2.72 12.07 -25.71
C GLU A 7 2.90 13.42 -25.01
N VAL A 8 2.40 13.56 -23.78
CA VAL A 8 2.57 14.78 -22.96
C VAL A 8 4.06 15.10 -22.77
N ARG A 9 4.86 14.07 -22.47
CA ARG A 9 6.31 14.17 -22.31
C ARG A 9 7.00 14.54 -23.63
N ALA A 10 6.61 13.91 -24.74
CA ALA A 10 7.19 14.18 -26.05
C ALA A 10 6.84 15.59 -26.56
N GLY A 11 5.68 16.13 -26.17
CA GLY A 11 5.26 17.49 -26.45
C GLY A 11 5.82 18.53 -25.46
N GLU A 12 6.76 18.16 -24.59
CA GLU A 12 7.45 19.03 -23.61
C GLU A 12 6.52 19.83 -22.67
N ARG A 13 5.27 19.39 -22.50
CA ARG A 13 4.30 20.04 -21.59
C ARG A 13 4.70 19.90 -20.12
N CYS A 14 5.39 18.80 -19.81
CA CYS A 14 5.91 18.47 -18.49
C CYS A 14 7.16 17.60 -18.68
N GLY A 15 8.30 18.08 -18.18
CA GLY A 15 9.60 17.45 -18.34
C GLY A 15 10.15 16.84 -17.04
N ALA A 16 11.25 16.10 -17.16
CA ALA A 16 11.95 15.57 -16.00
C ALA A 16 12.42 16.70 -15.07
N GLY A 17 12.15 16.58 -13.76
CA GLY A 17 12.52 17.60 -12.77
C GLY A 17 11.65 18.87 -12.78
N ALA A 18 10.60 18.95 -13.60
CA ALA A 18 9.65 20.04 -13.59
C ALA A 18 8.57 19.87 -12.50
N ASP A 19 7.93 20.97 -12.11
CA ASP A 19 6.66 20.93 -11.39
C ASP A 19 5.55 20.74 -12.41
N CYS A 20 4.90 19.59 -12.36
CA CYS A 20 3.93 19.21 -13.37
C CYS A 20 2.51 19.32 -12.85
N LEU A 21 1.63 19.82 -13.71
CA LEU A 21 0.21 19.97 -13.46
C LEU A 21 -0.56 19.15 -14.49
N VAL A 22 -1.44 18.25 -14.02
CA VAL A 22 -2.51 17.70 -14.83
C VAL A 22 -3.69 18.68 -14.78
N PRO A 23 -3.96 19.46 -15.84
CA PRO A 23 -4.92 20.56 -15.78
C PRO A 23 -6.35 20.08 -15.58
N ALA A 24 -7.18 20.90 -14.94
CA ALA A 24 -8.62 20.63 -14.85
C ALA A 24 -9.24 20.41 -16.25
N GLY A 25 -10.07 19.38 -16.37
CA GLY A 25 -10.70 18.98 -17.64
C GLY A 25 -9.84 18.08 -18.55
N GLU A 26 -8.58 17.83 -18.19
CA GLU A 26 -7.74 16.84 -18.88
C GLU A 26 -7.69 15.51 -18.14
N THR A 27 -7.59 14.43 -18.92
CA THR A 27 -7.32 13.08 -18.41
C THR A 27 -6.02 12.59 -19.01
N TRP A 28 -5.02 12.32 -18.18
CA TRP A 28 -3.76 11.72 -18.57
C TRP A 28 -3.75 10.24 -18.23
N VAL A 29 -3.20 9.43 -19.13
CA VAL A 29 -2.96 8.00 -18.92
C VAL A 29 -1.48 7.77 -18.73
N LEU A 30 -1.06 7.24 -17.59
CA LEU A 30 0.32 6.84 -17.37
C LEU A 30 0.58 5.53 -18.11
N ASP A 31 1.24 5.62 -19.27
CA ASP A 31 1.63 4.53 -20.17
C ASP A 31 3.16 4.35 -20.27
N ALA A 32 3.91 5.15 -19.52
CA ALA A 32 5.35 5.04 -19.39
C ALA A 32 5.76 5.60 -18.02
N ASP A 33 6.99 5.34 -17.58
CA ASP A 33 7.48 5.92 -16.32
C ASP A 33 7.43 7.46 -16.36
N MET A 34 6.95 8.04 -15.27
CA MET A 34 6.89 9.48 -15.05
C MET A 34 7.84 9.84 -13.93
N THR A 35 8.83 10.68 -14.24
CA THR A 35 9.76 11.23 -13.25
C THR A 35 9.69 12.75 -13.34
N VAL A 36 9.20 13.40 -12.28
CA VAL A 36 8.98 14.85 -12.21
C VAL A 36 9.44 15.36 -10.84
N ARG A 37 9.64 16.67 -10.65
CA ARG A 37 10.01 17.20 -9.32
C ARG A 37 8.82 17.18 -8.38
N THR A 38 7.67 17.66 -8.83
CA THR A 38 6.39 17.53 -8.11
C THR A 38 5.26 17.27 -9.11
N LEU A 39 4.19 16.67 -8.63
CA LEU A 39 2.99 16.44 -9.44
C LEU A 39 1.76 16.97 -8.71
N THR A 40 1.05 17.88 -9.36
CA THR A 40 -0.28 18.35 -8.96
C THR A 40 -1.33 17.88 -9.97
N ILE A 41 -2.44 17.34 -9.49
CA ILE A 41 -3.51 16.77 -10.31
C ILE A 41 -4.80 17.54 -10.02
N GLU A 42 -5.21 18.40 -10.95
CA GLU A 42 -6.53 19.08 -10.93
C GLU A 42 -7.52 18.44 -11.92
N GLY A 43 -7.01 17.77 -12.95
CA GLY A 43 -7.76 16.89 -13.84
C GLY A 43 -7.74 15.44 -13.35
N GLU A 44 -7.49 14.48 -14.24
CA GLU A 44 -7.40 13.06 -13.91
C GLU A 44 -6.06 12.48 -14.35
N LEU A 45 -5.37 11.76 -13.47
CA LEU A 45 -4.28 10.86 -13.83
C LEU A 45 -4.70 9.42 -13.54
N ARG A 46 -4.67 8.55 -14.55
CA ARG A 46 -4.95 7.13 -14.38
C ARG A 46 -3.86 6.23 -14.96
N TRP A 47 -3.63 5.07 -14.34
CA TRP A 47 -2.67 4.09 -14.85
C TRP A 47 -3.21 3.33 -16.06
N ALA A 48 -2.34 3.03 -17.03
CA ALA A 48 -2.57 2.00 -18.03
C ALA A 48 -2.48 0.61 -17.36
N THR A 49 -3.63 0.01 -17.04
CA THR A 49 -3.71 -1.22 -16.23
C THR A 49 -3.12 -2.47 -16.88
N GLU A 50 -2.96 -2.44 -18.21
CA GLU A 50 -2.38 -3.49 -19.03
C GLU A 50 -0.85 -3.55 -18.97
N MET A 51 -0.21 -2.45 -18.55
CA MET A 51 1.25 -2.33 -18.51
C MET A 51 1.81 -2.78 -17.16
N ASP A 52 2.96 -3.46 -17.20
CA ASP A 52 3.63 -3.96 -16.00
C ASP A 52 4.84 -3.11 -15.62
N GLY A 53 4.97 -2.81 -14.32
CA GLY A 53 6.14 -2.14 -13.77
C GLY A 53 6.12 -0.62 -13.90
N LEU A 54 4.99 0.00 -14.25
CA LEU A 54 4.88 1.46 -14.36
C LEU A 54 5.20 2.16 -13.04
N ARG A 55 6.05 3.18 -13.12
CA ARG A 55 6.49 3.96 -11.97
C ARG A 55 6.25 5.46 -12.14
N LEU A 56 5.61 6.06 -11.15
CA LEU A 56 5.58 7.51 -10.92
C LEU A 56 6.61 7.87 -9.85
N THR A 57 7.54 8.76 -10.15
CA THR A 57 8.55 9.28 -9.20
C THR A 57 8.41 10.79 -9.08
N ALA A 58 8.15 11.30 -7.87
CA ALA A 58 7.99 12.73 -7.59
C ALA A 58 8.29 13.07 -6.13
N GLY A 59 8.70 14.30 -5.82
CA GLY A 59 8.93 14.74 -4.44
C GLY A 59 7.64 14.82 -3.60
N TYR A 60 6.51 15.08 -4.27
CA TYR A 60 5.17 14.81 -3.76
C TYR A 60 4.18 14.64 -4.91
N VAL A 61 3.05 14.01 -4.61
CA VAL A 61 1.88 13.89 -5.48
C VAL A 61 0.67 14.48 -4.76
N LEU A 62 0.14 15.58 -5.30
CA LEU A 62 -1.00 16.31 -4.77
C LEU A 62 -2.20 16.16 -5.70
N VAL A 63 -3.30 15.62 -5.19
CA VAL A 63 -4.60 15.65 -5.87
C VAL A 63 -5.38 16.83 -5.29
N LEU A 64 -5.63 17.85 -6.10
CA LEU A 64 -6.14 19.14 -5.64
C LEU A 64 -7.57 19.39 -6.16
N ALA A 65 -8.39 20.04 -5.34
CA ALA A 65 -9.73 20.48 -5.72
C ALA A 65 -10.58 19.31 -6.27
N GLY A 66 -10.99 19.33 -7.53
CA GLY A 66 -11.78 18.25 -8.16
C GLY A 66 -10.95 17.14 -8.81
N GLY A 67 -9.65 17.12 -8.59
CA GLY A 67 -8.74 16.19 -9.25
C GLY A 67 -8.95 14.73 -8.86
N LYS A 68 -8.49 13.83 -9.74
CA LYS A 68 -8.57 12.38 -9.54
C LYS A 68 -7.26 11.67 -9.85
N LEU A 69 -6.79 10.86 -8.89
CA LEU A 69 -5.75 9.86 -9.13
C LEU A 69 -6.37 8.47 -9.13
N GLN A 70 -6.12 7.67 -10.17
CA GLN A 70 -6.67 6.32 -10.30
C GLN A 70 -5.60 5.28 -10.67
N VAL A 71 -5.35 4.34 -9.77
CA VAL A 71 -4.52 3.14 -10.00
C VAL A 71 -5.42 1.91 -9.94
N GLY A 72 -5.93 1.50 -11.10
CA GLY A 72 -6.98 0.48 -11.19
C GLY A 72 -8.35 0.96 -10.67
N SER A 73 -9.33 0.08 -10.74
CA SER A 73 -10.70 0.31 -10.25
C SER A 73 -11.28 -0.98 -9.65
N ASP A 74 -12.47 -0.92 -9.05
CA ASP A 74 -13.16 -2.13 -8.57
C ASP A 74 -13.51 -3.10 -9.70
N ALA A 75 -13.82 -2.60 -10.90
CA ALA A 75 -14.16 -3.42 -12.06
C ALA A 75 -12.92 -3.94 -12.80
N ALA A 76 -11.83 -3.17 -12.79
CA ALA A 76 -10.56 -3.50 -13.42
C ALA A 76 -9.40 -3.12 -12.48
N PRO A 77 -9.08 -3.97 -11.48
CA PRO A 77 -8.00 -3.70 -10.55
C PRO A 77 -6.65 -3.74 -11.26
N MET A 78 -5.66 -3.06 -10.68
CA MET A 78 -4.28 -3.07 -11.14
C MET A 78 -3.64 -4.42 -10.82
N GLU A 79 -3.78 -5.39 -11.74
CA GLU A 79 -3.21 -6.74 -11.60
C GLU A 79 -1.68 -6.77 -11.78
N ARG A 80 -1.15 -5.81 -12.53
CA ARG A 80 0.27 -5.65 -12.83
C ARG A 80 0.96 -4.75 -11.80
N ARG A 81 2.29 -4.74 -11.75
CA ARG A 81 3.04 -3.90 -10.79
C ARG A 81 2.86 -2.42 -11.14
N ALA A 82 2.47 -1.63 -10.14
CA ALA A 82 2.39 -0.18 -10.19
C ALA A 82 3.09 0.42 -8.97
N THR A 83 3.93 1.42 -9.18
CA THR A 83 4.68 2.07 -8.09
C THR A 83 4.51 3.57 -8.12
N VAL A 84 4.16 4.16 -6.97
CA VAL A 84 4.34 5.58 -6.67
C VAL A 84 5.54 5.69 -5.73
N HIS A 85 6.63 6.31 -6.20
CA HIS A 85 7.84 6.56 -5.45
C HIS A 85 7.97 8.03 -5.09
N VAL A 86 7.91 8.32 -3.78
CA VAL A 86 7.96 9.69 -3.26
C VAL A 86 9.39 10.04 -2.81
N THR A 87 10.02 11.01 -3.45
CA THR A 87 11.41 11.40 -3.17
C THR A 87 11.52 12.51 -2.13
N ALA A 88 12.72 12.68 -1.58
CA ALA A 88 13.12 13.86 -0.83
C ALA A 88 13.17 15.12 -1.71
N GLY A 89 13.31 16.29 -1.07
CA GLY A 89 13.70 17.53 -1.75
C GLY A 89 12.58 18.46 -2.23
N ALA A 90 11.30 18.14 -1.95
CA ALA A 90 10.17 19.03 -2.21
C ALA A 90 9.22 19.10 -1.00
N SER A 91 8.59 20.25 -0.80
CA SER A 91 7.66 20.48 0.30
C SER A 91 6.48 21.35 -0.15
N HIS A 92 5.29 21.04 0.34
CA HIS A 92 4.07 21.81 0.15
C HIS A 92 3.75 22.61 1.43
N PRO A 93 3.35 23.89 1.35
CA PRO A 93 3.13 24.73 2.54
C PRO A 93 2.15 24.17 3.58
N VAL A 94 1.17 23.37 3.15
CA VAL A 94 0.12 22.80 4.02
C VAL A 94 0.40 21.34 4.40
N LEU A 95 0.83 20.54 3.43
CA LEU A 95 0.94 19.07 3.59
C LEU A 95 2.36 18.63 3.94
N GLY A 96 3.33 19.56 3.92
CA GLY A 96 4.73 19.29 4.20
C GLY A 96 5.42 18.55 3.06
N GLU A 97 6.46 17.81 3.42
CA GLU A 97 7.31 17.06 2.50
C GLU A 97 6.89 15.58 2.36
N ARG A 98 7.33 14.96 1.27
CA ARG A 98 7.25 13.52 0.99
C ARG A 98 5.83 12.96 1.17
N PHE A 99 4.89 13.36 0.32
CA PHE A 99 3.52 12.87 0.42
C PHE A 99 2.88 12.42 -0.90
N LEU A 100 1.91 11.52 -0.76
CA LEU A 100 0.82 11.33 -1.70
C LEU A 100 -0.48 11.71 -0.99
N GLY A 101 -1.21 12.70 -1.48
CA GLY A 101 -2.39 13.14 -0.75
C GLY A 101 -3.37 13.99 -1.54
N GLY A 102 -4.60 14.04 -1.02
CA GLY A 102 -5.69 14.85 -1.54
C GLY A 102 -5.95 16.06 -0.65
N LEU A 103 -6.23 17.21 -1.27
CA LEU A 103 -6.60 18.45 -0.57
C LEU A 103 -7.83 19.10 -1.21
N ALA A 104 -8.94 19.15 -0.47
CA ALA A 104 -10.13 19.88 -0.88
C ALA A 104 -9.83 21.38 -0.99
N ALA A 105 -10.33 22.00 -2.07
CA ALA A 105 -10.14 23.42 -2.35
C ALA A 105 -11.30 23.95 -3.20
N ASN A 106 -11.66 25.22 -3.00
CA ASN A 106 -12.70 25.91 -3.78
C ASN A 106 -14.06 25.19 -3.82
N GLY A 107 -14.42 24.49 -2.73
CA GLY A 107 -15.66 23.70 -2.66
C GLY A 107 -15.64 22.39 -3.45
N LEU A 108 -14.51 22.03 -4.06
CA LEU A 108 -14.32 20.78 -4.80
C LEU A 108 -13.51 19.78 -3.96
N SER A 109 -13.81 18.50 -4.17
CA SER A 109 -13.28 17.39 -3.38
C SER A 109 -12.46 16.43 -4.24
N PRO A 110 -11.21 16.12 -3.86
CA PRO A 110 -10.36 15.26 -4.66
C PRO A 110 -10.69 13.80 -4.43
N THR A 111 -10.29 12.97 -5.38
CA THR A 111 -10.51 11.52 -5.33
C THR A 111 -9.21 10.76 -5.56
N ILE A 112 -8.86 9.86 -4.62
CA ILE A 112 -7.73 8.93 -4.76
C ILE A 112 -8.27 7.50 -4.75
N GLU A 113 -8.12 6.80 -5.87
CA GLU A 113 -8.52 5.39 -6.03
C GLU A 113 -7.29 4.52 -6.29
N LEU A 114 -7.01 3.60 -5.36
CA LEU A 114 -5.92 2.64 -5.44
C LEU A 114 -6.53 1.25 -5.28
N HIS A 115 -6.61 0.50 -6.37
CA HIS A 115 -7.21 -0.82 -6.42
C HIS A 115 -6.18 -1.81 -6.94
N GLY A 116 -5.43 -2.42 -6.02
CA GLY A 116 -4.53 -3.51 -6.37
C GLY A 116 -5.25 -4.84 -6.61
N ARG A 117 -4.47 -5.83 -7.02
CA ARG A 117 -4.90 -7.21 -7.20
C ARG A 117 -5.61 -7.71 -5.95
N LYS A 118 -6.84 -8.19 -6.13
CA LYS A 118 -7.67 -8.67 -5.03
C LYS A 118 -7.07 -9.94 -4.40
N LEU A 119 -7.01 -9.94 -3.08
CA LEU A 119 -6.80 -11.15 -2.26
C LEU A 119 -8.12 -11.51 -1.58
N GLN A 120 -8.49 -12.79 -1.60
CA GLN A 120 -9.67 -13.25 -0.85
C GLN A 120 -9.41 -13.19 0.66
N ARG A 121 -8.15 -13.40 1.05
CA ARG A 121 -7.70 -13.31 2.43
C ARG A 121 -6.24 -12.88 2.48
N THR A 122 -5.93 -11.89 3.32
CA THR A 122 -4.58 -11.31 3.41
C THR A 122 -3.70 -11.94 4.48
N TRP A 123 -4.26 -12.78 5.35
CA TRP A 123 -3.53 -13.41 6.45
C TRP A 123 -4.16 -14.75 6.85
N SER A 124 -3.36 -15.62 7.44
CA SER A 124 -3.79 -16.87 8.06
C SER A 124 -3.02 -17.07 9.37
N LEU A 125 -3.33 -18.15 10.08
CA LEU A 125 -2.53 -18.63 11.20
C LEU A 125 -1.78 -19.90 10.79
N LEU A 126 -0.67 -20.19 11.47
CA LEU A 126 -0.05 -21.51 11.42
C LEU A 126 -1.00 -22.57 12.00
N ALA A 127 -1.21 -23.65 11.26
CA ALA A 127 -2.03 -24.78 11.69
C ALA A 127 -1.28 -25.74 12.62
N SER A 128 0.05 -25.77 12.52
CA SER A 128 0.94 -26.60 13.34
C SER A 128 2.23 -25.86 13.67
N ASN A 129 2.90 -26.27 14.75
CA ASN A 129 4.23 -25.76 15.09
C ASN A 129 5.22 -25.93 13.92
N ALA A 130 6.10 -24.96 13.76
CA ALA A 130 7.22 -24.99 12.82
C ALA A 130 8.53 -24.75 13.57
N HIS A 131 9.53 -25.59 13.30
CA HIS A 131 10.84 -25.51 13.95
C HIS A 131 11.73 -24.46 13.27
N ALA A 132 12.77 -24.01 13.96
CA ALA A 132 13.84 -23.24 13.33
C ALA A 132 14.47 -24.07 12.20
N GLY A 133 14.79 -23.42 11.08
CA GLY A 133 15.25 -24.07 9.85
C GLY A 133 14.13 -24.65 8.97
N ALA A 134 12.86 -24.60 9.40
CA ALA A 134 11.76 -25.08 8.57
C ALA A 134 11.57 -24.17 7.34
N SER A 135 11.54 -24.79 6.17
CA SER A 135 11.23 -24.15 4.88
C SER A 135 9.81 -24.43 4.40
N SER A 136 9.03 -25.22 5.13
CA SER A 136 7.62 -25.50 4.83
C SER A 136 6.78 -25.31 6.08
N VAL A 137 5.74 -24.49 5.97
CA VAL A 137 4.80 -24.22 7.06
C VAL A 137 3.37 -24.53 6.63
N GLN A 138 2.55 -25.03 7.55
CA GLN A 138 1.15 -25.34 7.30
C GLN A 138 0.26 -24.22 7.79
N LEU A 139 -0.67 -23.77 6.96
CA LEU A 139 -1.63 -22.72 7.24
C LEU A 139 -3.00 -23.31 7.58
N GLN A 140 -3.82 -22.56 8.33
CA GLN A 140 -5.21 -22.91 8.59
C GLN A 140 -6.15 -22.73 7.38
N HIS A 141 -5.70 -22.01 6.35
CA HIS A 141 -6.46 -21.77 5.14
C HIS A 141 -5.61 -22.12 3.91
N ALA A 142 -6.28 -22.58 2.86
CA ALA A 142 -5.63 -23.00 1.63
C ALA A 142 -5.07 -21.78 0.85
N PRO A 143 -3.75 -21.72 0.59
CA PRO A 143 -3.08 -20.48 0.14
C PRO A 143 -3.54 -19.97 -1.22
N ALA A 144 -3.77 -20.84 -2.20
CA ALA A 144 -4.24 -20.42 -3.52
C ALA A 144 -5.69 -19.91 -3.46
N ALA A 145 -6.56 -20.52 -2.65
CA ALA A 145 -7.92 -20.02 -2.40
C ALA A 145 -7.94 -18.65 -1.71
N MET A 146 -6.94 -18.33 -0.89
CA MET A 146 -6.74 -16.98 -0.34
C MET A 146 -6.30 -15.96 -1.41
N GLY A 147 -5.87 -16.44 -2.58
CA GLY A 147 -5.31 -15.64 -3.66
C GLY A 147 -3.79 -15.45 -3.57
N TRP A 148 -3.08 -16.22 -2.75
CA TRP A 148 -1.62 -16.12 -2.64
C TRP A 148 -0.96 -16.81 -3.85
N ARG A 149 0.24 -16.35 -4.22
CA ARG A 149 0.98 -16.86 -5.38
C ARG A 149 2.45 -17.09 -5.03
N VAL A 150 3.11 -17.97 -5.79
CA VAL A 150 4.57 -18.09 -5.77
C VAL A 150 5.19 -16.72 -6.10
N GLY A 151 6.21 -16.34 -5.34
CA GLY A 151 6.83 -15.02 -5.39
C GLY A 151 6.22 -13.98 -4.44
N ASP A 152 5.05 -14.24 -3.84
CA ASP A 152 4.50 -13.34 -2.83
C ASP A 152 5.41 -13.32 -1.57
N ARG A 153 5.54 -12.15 -0.96
CA ARG A 153 6.20 -11.98 0.33
C ARG A 153 5.24 -12.25 1.49
N LEU A 154 5.71 -12.99 2.48
CA LEU A 154 5.02 -13.30 3.73
C LEU A 154 5.75 -12.69 4.92
N GLY A 155 5.00 -12.19 5.89
CA GLY A 155 5.48 -11.94 7.25
C GLY A 155 4.97 -13.05 8.18
N ILE A 156 5.85 -13.63 8.98
CA ILE A 156 5.50 -14.61 10.02
C ILE A 156 5.80 -13.99 11.38
N ALA A 157 4.74 -13.82 12.18
CA ALA A 157 4.84 -13.28 13.53
C ALA A 157 5.63 -14.22 14.44
N SER A 158 6.42 -13.65 15.35
CA SER A 158 7.09 -14.45 16.36
C SER A 158 6.12 -14.86 17.46
N THR A 159 6.23 -16.11 17.88
CA THR A 159 5.59 -16.63 19.10
C THR A 159 6.63 -17.00 20.17
N THR A 160 7.89 -16.64 19.92
CA THR A 160 9.01 -16.94 20.81
C THR A 160 9.42 -15.65 21.52
N TRP A 161 9.61 -15.72 22.84
CA TRP A 161 10.02 -14.58 23.64
C TRP A 161 11.30 -13.93 23.08
N GLN A 162 11.26 -12.61 22.85
CA GLN A 162 12.37 -11.80 22.30
C GLN A 162 12.84 -12.17 20.88
N ALA A 163 12.19 -13.10 20.18
CA ALA A 163 12.50 -13.35 18.78
C ALA A 163 11.71 -12.38 17.87
N PRO A 164 12.33 -11.79 16.84
CA PRO A 164 11.64 -10.91 15.91
C PRO A 164 10.73 -11.71 14.96
N SER A 165 9.70 -11.06 14.42
CA SER A 165 8.99 -11.56 13.24
C SER A 165 9.94 -11.67 12.05
N SER A 166 9.62 -12.53 11.10
CA SER A 166 10.47 -12.77 9.92
C SER A 166 9.70 -12.58 8.61
N THR A 167 10.44 -12.27 7.54
CA THR A 167 9.89 -12.13 6.20
C THR A 167 10.42 -13.24 5.31
N HIS A 168 9.55 -13.76 4.45
CA HIS A 168 9.87 -14.83 3.52
C HIS A 168 9.24 -14.61 2.16
N THR A 169 9.73 -15.30 1.14
CA THR A 169 9.13 -15.40 -0.19
C THR A 169 8.54 -16.78 -0.38
N ILE A 170 7.33 -16.87 -0.92
CA ILE A 170 6.71 -18.15 -1.28
C ILE A 170 7.44 -18.75 -2.49
N THR A 171 7.98 -19.95 -2.35
CA THR A 171 8.62 -20.69 -3.46
C THR A 171 7.73 -21.79 -4.02
N SER A 172 6.81 -22.34 -3.22
CA SER A 172 5.77 -23.26 -3.72
C SER A 172 4.52 -23.25 -2.82
N LEU A 173 3.39 -23.67 -3.41
CA LEU A 173 2.10 -23.80 -2.75
C LEU A 173 1.60 -25.24 -2.90
N ASP A 174 1.18 -25.85 -1.80
CA ASP A 174 0.43 -27.11 -1.79
C ASP A 174 -0.95 -26.85 -1.19
N GLU A 175 -1.94 -26.79 -2.06
CA GLU A 175 -3.33 -26.49 -1.69
C GLU A 175 -3.97 -27.63 -0.90
N ALA A 176 -3.64 -28.88 -1.21
CA ALA A 176 -4.26 -30.05 -0.60
C ALA A 176 -3.84 -30.20 0.87
N SER A 177 -2.58 -29.91 1.17
CA SER A 177 -2.07 -29.93 2.55
C SER A 177 -2.08 -28.57 3.24
N MET A 178 -2.52 -27.51 2.54
CA MET A 178 -2.48 -26.11 2.99
C MET A 178 -1.07 -25.66 3.40
N ARG A 179 -0.05 -26.10 2.67
CA ARG A 179 1.35 -25.79 2.95
C ARG A 179 1.90 -24.74 2.00
N VAL A 180 2.78 -23.90 2.54
CA VAL A 180 3.60 -22.98 1.76
C VAL A 180 5.07 -23.28 2.00
N THR A 181 5.84 -23.34 0.92
CA THR A 181 7.30 -23.39 1.01
C THR A 181 7.84 -21.97 0.97
N ILE A 182 8.78 -21.66 1.86
CA ILE A 182 9.26 -20.32 2.15
C ILE A 182 10.78 -20.23 2.04
N GLU A 183 11.26 -19.07 1.60
CA GLU A 183 12.69 -18.73 1.55
C GLU A 183 12.93 -17.29 2.03
N PRO A 184 13.92 -17.03 2.92
CA PRO A 184 14.77 -18.02 3.61
C PRO A 184 13.94 -18.90 4.57
N PRO A 185 14.48 -20.03 5.07
CA PRO A 185 13.81 -20.80 6.12
C PRO A 185 13.60 -19.98 7.40
N LEU A 186 12.71 -20.45 8.29
CA LEU A 186 12.47 -19.81 9.58
C LEU A 186 13.76 -19.70 10.41
N ALA A 187 14.11 -18.50 10.85
CA ALA A 187 15.25 -18.30 11.77
C ALA A 187 14.95 -18.81 13.19
N HIS A 188 13.69 -18.75 13.61
CA HIS A 188 13.22 -19.14 14.93
C HIS A 188 11.97 -20.00 14.83
N ALA A 189 11.73 -20.84 15.83
CA ALA A 189 10.51 -21.63 15.90
C ALA A 189 9.27 -20.72 16.03
N ALA A 190 8.17 -21.16 15.41
CA ALA A 190 6.88 -20.50 15.45
C ALA A 190 5.81 -21.51 15.85
N ALA A 191 4.94 -21.10 16.76
CA ALA A 191 3.84 -21.91 17.24
C ALA A 191 2.70 -21.95 16.22
N GLY A 192 1.97 -23.04 16.19
CA GLY A 192 0.77 -23.18 15.37
C GLY A 192 -0.26 -24.07 16.04
N GLY A 193 -1.53 -23.80 15.76
CA GLY A 193 -2.66 -24.54 16.31
C GLY A 193 -2.99 -24.20 17.77
N THR A 194 -3.41 -25.23 18.51
CA THR A 194 -3.89 -25.09 19.89
C THR A 194 -2.91 -25.77 20.85
N GLN A 195 -2.61 -25.11 21.96
CA GLN A 195 -1.67 -25.59 22.98
C GLN A 195 -2.38 -25.79 24.31
N LEU A 196 -1.88 -26.72 25.11
CA LEU A 196 -2.35 -26.93 26.49
C LEU A 196 -1.53 -26.06 27.44
N VAL A 197 -2.15 -25.05 28.05
CA VAL A 197 -1.53 -24.16 29.04
C VAL A 197 -2.29 -24.29 30.34
N ALA A 198 -1.62 -24.77 31.39
CA ALA A 198 -2.23 -25.00 32.71
C ALA A 198 -3.53 -25.83 32.67
N GLY A 199 -3.61 -26.82 31.78
CA GLY A 199 -4.80 -27.66 31.61
C GLY A 199 -5.89 -27.07 30.69
N HIS A 200 -5.69 -25.86 30.16
CA HIS A 200 -6.61 -25.21 29.23
C HIS A 200 -6.13 -25.26 27.78
N SER A 201 -7.05 -25.50 26.85
CA SER A 201 -6.80 -25.48 25.42
C SER A 201 -6.83 -24.04 24.90
N VAL A 202 -5.68 -23.50 24.52
CA VAL A 202 -5.51 -22.10 24.11
C VAL A 202 -4.98 -22.04 22.67
N PRO A 203 -5.63 -21.31 21.74
CA PRO A 203 -5.08 -21.09 20.42
C PRO A 203 -3.82 -20.22 20.53
N ILE A 204 -2.67 -20.80 20.19
CA ILE A 204 -1.39 -20.09 20.16
C ILE A 204 -0.75 -20.42 18.82
N ALA A 205 -0.98 -19.54 17.85
CA ALA A 205 -0.52 -19.69 16.48
C ALA A 205 0.07 -18.38 15.96
N ALA A 206 1.21 -18.47 15.29
CA ALA A 206 1.79 -17.33 14.60
C ALA A 206 0.87 -16.86 13.49
N GLU A 207 0.66 -15.55 13.42
CA GLU A 207 0.05 -14.90 12.26
C GLU A 207 1.01 -14.96 11.07
N VAL A 208 0.47 -15.34 9.92
CA VAL A 208 1.15 -15.34 8.63
C VAL A 208 0.41 -14.36 7.74
N VAL A 209 1.05 -13.23 7.44
CA VAL A 209 0.46 -12.14 6.65
C VAL A 209 1.08 -12.14 5.26
N ASN A 210 0.27 -12.10 4.22
CA ASN A 210 0.75 -11.82 2.87
C ASN A 210 0.97 -10.32 2.72
N LEU A 211 2.21 -9.94 2.45
CA LEU A 211 2.69 -8.56 2.31
C LEU A 211 2.72 -8.09 0.86
N ALA A 212 2.60 -9.00 -0.12
CA ALA A 212 2.67 -8.66 -1.53
C ALA A 212 1.39 -7.97 -2.02
N ARG A 213 1.56 -6.79 -2.63
CA ARG A 213 0.51 -6.04 -3.30
C ARG A 213 1.02 -5.56 -4.65
N SER A 214 0.15 -5.51 -5.65
CA SER A 214 0.53 -5.05 -6.99
C SER A 214 0.69 -3.54 -7.08
N VAL A 215 -0.02 -2.79 -6.22
CA VAL A 215 0.15 -1.34 -6.07
C VAL A 215 1.04 -1.06 -4.85
N LEU A 216 2.12 -0.33 -5.09
CA LEU A 216 3.09 0.08 -4.09
C LEU A 216 3.16 1.60 -4.01
N ILE A 217 3.04 2.14 -2.80
CA ILE A 217 3.47 3.49 -2.45
C ILE A 217 4.73 3.35 -1.59
N THR A 218 5.84 3.89 -2.08
CA THR A 218 7.14 3.82 -1.43
C THR A 218 7.87 5.15 -1.58
N GLY A 219 9.04 5.28 -0.98
CA GLY A 219 9.81 6.51 -1.03
C GLY A 219 11.29 6.29 -0.79
N ASP A 220 12.03 7.39 -0.80
CA ASP A 220 13.45 7.37 -0.43
C ASP A 220 13.63 6.85 1.00
N ASP A 221 14.87 6.46 1.33
CA ASP A 221 15.21 6.05 2.68
C ASP A 221 14.87 7.16 3.70
N PHE A 222 14.62 6.74 4.94
CA PHE A 222 14.34 7.67 6.02
C PHE A 222 15.48 8.65 6.24
N GLU A 223 15.18 9.95 6.17
CA GLU A 223 16.07 10.98 6.71
C GLU A 223 15.71 11.18 8.18
N GLY A 224 16.45 10.49 9.06
CA GLY A 224 16.15 10.41 10.48
C GLY A 224 14.82 9.69 10.72
N HIS A 225 13.77 10.44 11.07
CA HIS A 225 12.42 9.90 11.25
C HIS A 225 11.45 10.28 10.13
N VAL A 226 11.94 10.85 9.03
CA VAL A 226 11.10 11.37 7.96
C VAL A 226 11.02 10.37 6.82
N GLY A 227 9.91 9.63 6.75
CA GLY A 227 9.52 8.85 5.58
C GLY A 227 8.44 9.56 4.76
N LEU A 228 7.87 8.85 3.79
CA LEU A 228 6.68 9.34 3.09
C LEU A 228 5.47 9.34 4.02
N HIS A 229 4.45 10.14 3.73
CA HIS A 229 3.14 9.98 4.34
C HIS A 229 2.03 10.04 3.30
N THR A 230 0.86 9.51 3.63
CA THR A 230 -0.34 9.77 2.86
C THR A 230 -1.31 10.60 3.67
N ILE A 231 -2.16 11.36 2.98
CA ILE A 231 -3.17 12.19 3.63
C ILE A 231 -4.34 12.47 2.71
N MET A 232 -5.55 12.24 3.20
CA MET A 232 -6.78 12.72 2.55
C MET A 232 -7.38 13.84 3.39
N ALA A 233 -7.18 15.09 2.98
CA ALA A 233 -7.68 16.30 3.64
C ALA A 233 -8.93 16.81 2.93
N GLY A 234 -10.07 16.19 3.23
CA GLY A 234 -11.34 16.37 2.51
C GLY A 234 -11.39 15.56 1.20
N GLY A 235 -12.59 15.07 0.82
CA GLY A 235 -12.80 14.24 -0.37
C GLY A 235 -12.79 12.73 -0.11
N VAL A 236 -12.48 11.94 -1.14
CA VAL A 236 -12.60 10.46 -1.10
C VAL A 236 -11.25 9.80 -1.33
N MET A 237 -10.89 8.86 -0.46
CA MET A 237 -9.78 7.94 -0.70
C MET A 237 -10.21 6.50 -0.49
N ARG A 238 -9.95 5.67 -1.51
CA ARG A 238 -10.11 4.22 -1.49
C ARG A 238 -8.75 3.60 -1.74
N ALA A 239 -8.15 3.02 -0.71
CA ALA A 239 -6.94 2.23 -0.85
C ALA A 239 -7.25 0.76 -0.55
N GLN A 240 -7.17 -0.07 -1.58
CA GLN A 240 -7.52 -1.48 -1.52
C GLN A 240 -6.38 -2.30 -2.09
N TYR A 241 -5.96 -3.31 -1.34
CA TYR A 241 -4.86 -4.20 -1.71
C TYR A 241 -3.63 -3.40 -2.18
N THR A 242 -3.32 -2.32 -1.47
CA THR A 242 -2.17 -1.45 -1.72
C THR A 242 -1.16 -1.65 -0.60
N ARG A 243 0.12 -1.71 -0.96
CA ARG A 243 1.20 -1.67 0.02
C ARG A 243 1.73 -0.26 0.16
N VAL A 244 1.94 0.17 1.39
CA VAL A 244 2.69 1.39 1.72
C VAL A 244 3.92 0.98 2.53
N GLU A 245 5.10 1.44 2.12
CA GLU A 245 6.35 1.19 2.85
C GLU A 245 7.18 2.46 3.01
N ARG A 246 8.17 2.44 3.92
CA ARG A 246 9.09 3.57 4.19
C ARG A 246 8.33 4.85 4.55
N CYS A 247 7.34 4.68 5.42
CA CYS A 247 6.32 5.68 5.69
C CYS A 247 6.26 6.11 7.15
N GLY A 248 5.54 7.20 7.40
CA GLY A 248 5.41 7.81 8.71
C GLY A 248 6.53 8.82 9.01
N GLN A 249 6.17 9.89 9.72
CA GLN A 249 7.14 10.90 10.17
C GLN A 249 7.11 11.06 11.68
N ARG A 250 7.86 10.23 12.42
CA ARG A 250 7.80 10.15 13.89
C ARG A 250 7.85 11.54 14.54
N MET A 251 6.99 11.76 15.54
CA MET A 251 6.83 13.03 16.26
C MET A 251 6.26 14.19 15.44
N ARG A 252 5.76 13.94 14.21
CA ARG A 252 5.02 14.94 13.42
C ARG A 252 3.56 14.51 13.29
N ALA A 253 2.66 15.26 13.92
CA ALA A 253 1.23 14.96 13.89
C ALA A 253 0.69 15.02 12.44
N GLY A 254 -0.19 14.07 12.09
CA GLY A 254 -0.83 14.06 10.77
C GLY A 254 0.01 13.51 9.62
N ARG A 255 1.09 12.76 9.90
CA ARG A 255 2.04 12.23 8.92
C ARG A 255 2.16 10.70 9.02
N TYR A 256 1.09 10.00 8.63
CA TYR A 256 0.95 8.53 8.77
C TYR A 256 1.01 7.81 7.42
N CYS A 257 1.13 6.48 7.42
CA CYS A 257 1.18 5.71 6.17
C CYS A 257 -0.14 5.72 5.41
N LEU A 258 -1.26 5.62 6.12
CA LEU A 258 -2.63 5.71 5.60
C LEU A 258 -3.45 6.61 6.51
N HIS A 259 -3.92 7.76 6.01
CA HIS A 259 -4.51 8.80 6.85
C HIS A 259 -5.73 9.48 6.24
N PHE A 260 -6.86 9.40 6.95
CA PHE A 260 -7.99 10.29 6.72
C PHE A 260 -7.92 11.47 7.70
N HIS A 261 -7.84 12.68 7.14
CA HIS A 261 -7.67 13.92 7.90
C HIS A 261 -8.89 14.81 7.73
N TYR A 262 -9.82 14.74 8.68
CA TYR A 262 -11.04 15.54 8.66
C TYR A 262 -11.85 15.41 7.34
N VAL A 263 -11.99 14.20 6.80
CA VAL A 263 -12.77 14.00 5.57
C VAL A 263 -14.28 14.21 5.77
N GLY A 264 -14.75 14.31 7.02
CA GLY A 264 -16.18 14.42 7.33
C GLY A 264 -16.93 13.12 7.02
N HIS A 265 -18.11 13.24 6.42
CA HIS A 265 -18.94 12.09 6.04
C HIS A 265 -18.39 11.47 4.76
N CYS A 266 -17.84 10.26 4.87
CA CYS A 266 -17.27 9.59 3.70
C CYS A 266 -17.66 8.11 3.65
N PRO A 267 -18.92 7.77 3.31
CA PRO A 267 -19.37 6.38 3.13
C PRO A 267 -18.65 5.66 1.99
N GLU A 268 -17.92 6.42 1.19
CA GLU A 268 -17.12 5.98 0.06
C GLU A 268 -15.66 5.69 0.43
N CYS A 269 -15.16 6.24 1.54
CA CYS A 269 -13.78 6.07 1.98
C CYS A 269 -13.55 4.66 2.50
N LEU A 270 -12.41 4.08 2.13
CA LEU A 270 -12.13 2.67 2.35
C LEU A 270 -10.63 2.38 2.44
N PHE A 271 -10.23 1.71 3.52
CA PHE A 271 -8.98 0.96 3.56
C PHE A 271 -9.30 -0.53 3.66
N ARG A 272 -8.81 -1.33 2.72
CA ARG A 272 -9.12 -2.77 2.68
C ARG A 272 -7.95 -3.61 2.20
N GLY A 273 -7.54 -4.56 3.04
CA GLY A 273 -6.51 -5.55 2.68
C GLY A 273 -5.16 -4.94 2.34
N ASN A 274 -4.88 -3.71 2.81
CA ASN A 274 -3.60 -3.05 2.60
C ASN A 274 -2.48 -3.73 3.41
N ALA A 275 -1.23 -3.48 3.03
CA ALA A 275 -0.06 -3.85 3.81
C ALA A 275 0.72 -2.58 4.16
N VAL A 276 1.21 -2.47 5.40
CA VAL A 276 2.09 -1.39 5.83
C VAL A 276 3.39 -2.03 6.31
N GLU A 277 4.51 -1.65 5.70
CA GLU A 277 5.84 -2.15 6.03
C GLU A 277 6.77 -0.99 6.37
N ASP A 278 7.78 -1.23 7.22
CA ASP A 278 8.84 -0.25 7.52
C ASP A 278 8.31 1.17 7.83
N SER A 279 7.53 1.28 8.93
CA SER A 279 6.88 2.52 9.33
C SER A 279 7.49 3.11 10.60
N HIS A 280 7.75 4.42 10.60
CA HIS A 280 8.21 5.18 11.76
C HIS A 280 7.08 5.87 12.56
N GLN A 281 5.81 5.69 12.16
CA GLN A 281 4.63 6.19 12.87
C GLN A 281 3.45 5.20 12.74
N GLY A 282 2.33 5.42 13.43
CA GLY A 282 1.16 4.53 13.32
C GLY A 282 0.78 4.24 11.85
N GLY A 283 0.44 2.98 11.55
CA GLY A 283 0.18 2.55 10.17
C GLY A 283 -1.05 3.21 9.57
N ILE A 284 -2.21 3.00 10.18
CA ILE A 284 -3.49 3.62 9.78
C ILE A 284 -3.90 4.60 10.87
N THR A 285 -4.33 5.81 10.48
CA THR A 285 -4.88 6.80 11.41
C THR A 285 -6.08 7.49 10.81
N ILE A 286 -7.14 7.64 11.61
CA ILE A 286 -8.40 8.24 11.21
C ILE A 286 -8.78 9.26 12.26
N HIS A 287 -8.98 10.51 11.86
CA HIS A 287 -9.41 11.57 12.77
C HIS A 287 -10.35 12.55 12.05
N GLY A 288 -11.41 12.99 12.74
CA GLY A 288 -12.40 13.93 12.19
C GLY A 288 -13.20 13.37 11.02
N SER A 289 -13.29 12.03 10.92
CA SER A 289 -13.85 11.31 9.78
C SER A 289 -14.92 10.34 10.29
N HIS A 290 -16.07 10.28 9.63
CA HIS A 290 -17.21 9.48 10.09
C HIS A 290 -17.83 8.64 8.97
N ASP A 291 -18.38 7.49 9.38
CA ASP A 291 -18.99 6.47 8.54
C ASP A 291 -18.12 5.95 7.38
N PRO A 292 -16.79 5.71 7.54
CA PRO A 292 -16.03 5.06 6.49
C PRO A 292 -16.55 3.64 6.26
N ARG A 293 -16.56 3.19 5.00
CA ARG A 293 -17.15 1.89 4.62
C ARG A 293 -16.50 0.71 5.34
N GLN A 294 -15.18 0.75 5.48
CA GLN A 294 -14.35 -0.21 6.20
C GLN A 294 -12.92 0.37 6.34
N CYS A 295 -12.20 -0.04 7.38
CA CYS A 295 -10.82 0.34 7.66
C CYS A 295 -9.96 -0.89 7.95
#